data_AF-A0A6I7MX10-F1
#
_entry.id   AF-A0A6I7MX10-F1
#
_cell.length_a   1.000
_cell.length_b   1.000
_cell.length_c   1.000
_cell.angle_alpha   90.00
_cell.angle_beta   90.00
_cell.angle_gamma   90.00
#
_symmetry.space_group_name_H-M   'P 1'
#
loop_
_entity.id
_entity.type
_entity.pdbx_description
1 polymer ?
#
loop_
_entity_poly.entity_id
_entity_poly.type
_entity_poly.pdbx_seq_one_letter_code
_entity_poly.pdbx_strand_id
1 'polypeptide(L)'
;MKAIGTLLLLILVMTSKSFSQSNSQWYLGGRALTVSHGHFKQGNDFGAGLFVSNKRPVWNKHQLIWNNELGFDALIPCNAPKGCDSWWYEQSLRFYTGLEKNFTLFNQNLSFGAGVNFFYGSQMTTRIIVRNTDRINNISTTSVFKSYEPVFSYFQPGARIGYQNKEFNDQVQFYLGYDWIWNNHLTTLSMYYRIRN
;
A
#
# COMPACT_ATOMS: atom_id res chain seq x y z
N MET A 1 -31.14 27.68 16.90
CA MET A 1 -31.10 26.22 16.62
C MET A 1 -31.55 25.81 15.22
N LYS A 2 -32.55 26.45 14.58
CA LYS A 2 -33.02 26.04 13.23
C LYS A 2 -32.03 26.32 12.07
N ALA A 3 -31.13 27.29 12.21
CA ALA A 3 -30.21 27.69 11.13
C ALA A 3 -29.05 26.70 10.87
N ILE A 4 -28.63 25.94 11.89
CA ILE A 4 -27.50 25.00 11.78
C ILE A 4 -27.90 23.78 10.92
N GLY A 5 -29.13 23.29 11.09
CA GLY A 5 -29.64 22.16 10.29
C GLY A 5 -29.75 22.51 8.80
N THR A 6 -30.20 23.72 8.47
CA THR A 6 -30.29 24.19 7.08
C THR A 6 -28.91 24.41 6.45
N LEU A 7 -27.94 24.90 7.23
CA LEU A 7 -26.55 25.06 6.77
C LEU A 7 -25.89 23.71 6.49
N LEU A 8 -26.07 22.73 7.39
CA LEU A 8 -25.58 21.35 7.20
C LEU A 8 -26.22 20.68 5.98
N LEU A 9 -27.53 20.86 5.78
CA LEU A 9 -28.25 20.35 4.62
C LEU A 9 -27.76 21.00 3.32
N LEU A 10 -27.53 22.32 3.32
CA LEU A 10 -26.97 23.04 2.17
C LEU A 10 -25.54 22.60 1.85
N ILE A 11 -24.70 22.35 2.85
CA ILE A 11 -23.34 21.81 2.67
C ILE A 11 -23.39 20.38 2.10
N LEU A 12 -24.28 19.52 2.61
CA LEU A 12 -24.50 18.16 2.09
C LEU A 12 -25.02 18.16 0.64
N VAL A 13 -25.96 19.05 0.32
CA VAL A 13 -26.51 19.19 -1.04
C VAL A 13 -25.47 19.80 -1.99
N MET A 14 -24.66 20.76 -1.55
CA MET A 14 -23.58 21.35 -2.35
C MET A 14 -22.45 20.35 -2.62
N THR A 15 -22.03 19.57 -1.61
CA THR A 15 -21.04 18.50 -1.80
C THR A 15 -21.55 17.40 -2.74
N SER A 16 -22.82 17.01 -2.65
CA SER A 16 -23.40 15.99 -3.55
C SER A 16 -23.38 16.40 -5.03
N LYS A 17 -23.56 17.70 -5.35
CA LYS A 17 -23.54 18.19 -6.74
C LYS A 17 -22.14 18.34 -7.31
N SER A 18 -21.14 18.68 -6.49
CA SER A 18 -19.73 18.71 -6.92
C SER A 18 -19.14 17.31 -7.17
N PHE A 19 -19.71 16.27 -6.55
CA PHE A 19 -19.35 14.87 -6.82
C PHE A 19 -20.00 14.30 -8.10
N SER A 20 -21.03 14.95 -8.66
CA SER A 20 -21.81 14.45 -9.80
C SER A 20 -21.17 14.66 -11.19
N GLN A 21 -19.98 15.26 -11.28
CA GLN A 21 -19.24 15.48 -12.54
C GLN A 21 -17.84 14.87 -12.57
N SER A 22 -17.47 14.13 -11.53
CA SER A 22 -16.20 13.40 -11.51
C SER A 22 -16.42 12.03 -12.14
N ASN A 23 -15.81 11.77 -13.30
CA ASN A 23 -15.62 10.41 -13.85
C ASN A 23 -14.67 9.57 -12.96
N SER A 24 -14.79 9.70 -11.64
CA SER A 24 -13.97 8.99 -10.69
C SER A 24 -14.44 7.55 -10.59
N GLN A 25 -13.47 6.65 -10.68
CA GLN A 25 -13.69 5.22 -10.57
C GLN A 25 -13.15 4.73 -9.24
N TRP A 26 -13.92 3.88 -8.58
CA TRP A 26 -13.53 3.27 -7.31
C TRP A 26 -13.06 1.84 -7.52
N TYR A 27 -12.01 1.47 -6.79
CA TYR A 27 -11.38 0.17 -6.85
C TYR A 27 -11.24 -0.40 -5.44
N LEU A 28 -11.51 -1.69 -5.29
CA LEU A 28 -11.08 -2.50 -4.15
C LEU A 28 -9.84 -3.25 -4.61
N GLY A 29 -8.87 -3.47 -3.74
CA GLY A 29 -7.73 -4.27 -4.14
C GLY A 29 -7.05 -4.98 -2.98
N GLY A 30 -6.22 -5.93 -3.38
CA GLY A 30 -5.29 -6.62 -2.50
C GLY A 30 -3.87 -6.38 -2.98
N ARG A 31 -2.92 -6.41 -2.04
CA ARG A 31 -1.50 -6.36 -2.37
C ARG A 31 -0.71 -7.40 -1.63
N ALA A 32 0.31 -7.92 -2.30
CA ALA A 32 1.43 -8.58 -1.67
C ALA A 32 2.59 -7.57 -1.62
N LEU A 33 3.30 -7.53 -0.51
CA LEU A 33 4.44 -6.63 -0.33
C LEU A 33 5.67 -7.43 0.04
N THR A 34 6.79 -7.03 -0.52
CA THR A 34 8.11 -7.48 -0.11
C THR A 34 8.95 -6.28 0.28
N VAL A 35 9.60 -6.41 1.44
CA VAL A 35 10.36 -5.32 2.04
C VAL A 35 11.81 -5.73 2.08
N SER A 36 12.68 -4.99 1.40
CA SER A 36 14.12 -5.20 1.41
C SER A 36 14.83 -4.04 2.09
N HIS A 37 15.91 -4.36 2.79
CA HIS A 37 16.52 -3.48 3.76
C HIS A 37 17.88 -2.92 3.27
N GLY A 38 18.19 -1.67 3.64
CA GLY A 38 19.45 -0.98 3.29
C GLY A 38 20.55 -1.00 4.37
N HIS A 39 20.22 -1.04 5.66
CA HIS A 39 21.20 -1.01 6.79
C HIS A 39 21.67 -2.40 7.29
N PHE A 40 20.77 -3.31 7.66
CA PHE A 40 20.97 -4.75 7.83
C PHE A 40 21.13 -5.46 6.48
N LYS A 41 22.34 -5.94 6.19
CA LYS A 41 22.77 -6.50 4.90
C LYS A 41 22.01 -7.75 4.41
N GLN A 42 21.01 -8.26 5.14
CA GLN A 42 20.28 -9.50 4.83
C GLN A 42 18.83 -9.44 5.33
N GLY A 43 17.89 -9.99 4.55
CA GLY A 43 16.48 -10.18 4.92
C GLY A 43 15.49 -9.55 3.94
N ASN A 44 14.48 -10.33 3.52
CA ASN A 44 13.28 -9.83 2.87
C ASN A 44 12.08 -10.27 3.70
N ASP A 45 11.21 -9.33 4.06
CA ASP A 45 9.92 -9.69 4.65
C ASP A 45 8.84 -9.75 3.58
N PHE A 46 7.79 -10.49 3.91
CA PHE A 46 6.59 -10.58 3.10
C PHE A 46 5.39 -10.15 3.92
N GLY A 47 4.51 -9.39 3.29
CA GLY A 47 3.24 -9.01 3.86
C GLY A 47 2.12 -9.06 2.84
N ALA A 48 0.91 -8.82 3.32
CA ALA A 48 -0.26 -8.66 2.49
C ALA A 48 -1.13 -7.53 3.03
N GLY A 49 -1.92 -6.94 2.15
CA GLY A 49 -2.80 -5.84 2.52
C GLY A 49 -4.02 -5.73 1.62
N LEU A 50 -4.99 -4.97 2.09
CA LEU A 50 -6.21 -4.63 1.38
C LEU A 50 -6.33 -3.12 1.30
N PHE A 51 -6.92 -2.63 0.21
CA PHE A 51 -7.06 -1.19 0.00
C PHE A 51 -8.30 -0.82 -0.79
N VAL A 52 -8.69 0.43 -0.66
CA VAL A 52 -9.64 1.13 -1.53
C VAL A 52 -8.91 2.23 -2.27
N SER A 53 -9.21 2.40 -3.56
CA SER A 53 -8.61 3.41 -4.41
C SER A 53 -9.68 4.19 -5.16
N ASN A 54 -9.47 5.51 -5.28
CA ASN A 54 -10.23 6.41 -6.11
C ASN A 54 -9.32 6.95 -7.21
N LYS A 55 -9.66 6.63 -8.46
CA LYS A 55 -8.95 7.14 -9.65
C LYS A 55 -9.82 8.17 -10.35
N ARG A 56 -9.32 9.38 -10.50
CA ARG A 56 -10.01 10.49 -11.17
C ARG A 56 -9.21 10.98 -12.37
N PRO A 57 -9.80 11.05 -13.57
CA PRO A 57 -9.11 11.70 -14.68
C PRO A 57 -8.96 13.20 -14.39
N VAL A 58 -7.74 13.70 -14.52
CA VAL A 58 -7.42 15.12 -14.36
C VAL A 58 -7.17 15.78 -15.71
N TRP A 59 -6.68 15.01 -16.68
CA TRP A 59 -6.49 15.49 -18.04
C TRP A 59 -6.80 14.41 -19.08
N ASN A 60 -8.05 14.38 -19.55
CA ASN A 60 -8.54 13.38 -20.50
C ASN A 60 -7.69 13.28 -21.77
N LYS A 61 -7.30 14.41 -22.36
CA LYS A 61 -6.50 14.46 -23.59
C LYS A 61 -5.12 13.78 -23.44
N HIS A 62 -4.54 13.81 -22.25
CA HIS A 62 -3.24 13.19 -21.98
C HIS A 62 -3.33 11.91 -21.16
N GLN A 63 -4.54 11.37 -20.98
CA GLN A 63 -4.81 10.16 -20.23
C GLN A 63 -4.16 10.19 -18.83
N LEU A 64 -4.18 11.38 -18.21
CA LEU A 64 -3.61 11.61 -16.88
C LEU A 64 -4.69 11.40 -15.82
N ILE A 65 -4.38 10.54 -14.86
CA ILE A 65 -5.26 10.08 -13.80
C ILE A 65 -4.61 10.42 -12.47
N TRP A 66 -5.38 10.97 -11.55
CA TRP A 66 -4.99 11.12 -10.16
C TRP A 66 -5.54 9.93 -9.38
N ASN A 67 -4.64 9.18 -8.75
CA ASN A 67 -4.96 8.02 -7.93
C ASN A 67 -4.75 8.38 -6.46
N ASN A 68 -5.79 8.18 -5.66
CA ASN A 68 -5.72 8.21 -4.21
C ASN A 68 -6.08 6.83 -3.68
N GLU A 69 -5.32 6.32 -2.73
CA GLU A 69 -5.47 4.97 -2.22
C GLU A 69 -5.25 4.95 -0.71
N LEU A 70 -6.17 4.29 -0.01
CA LEU A 70 -6.09 4.07 1.42
C LEU A 70 -6.16 2.57 1.68
N GLY A 71 -5.20 2.03 2.40
CA GLY A 71 -5.11 0.61 2.67
C GLY A 71 -4.52 0.29 4.02
N PHE A 72 -4.68 -0.98 4.38
CA PHE A 72 -4.09 -1.59 5.55
C PHE A 72 -3.20 -2.75 5.09
N ASP A 73 -1.98 -2.76 5.57
CA ASP A 73 -0.94 -3.73 5.24
C ASP A 73 -0.46 -4.41 6.53
N ALA A 74 -0.27 -5.73 6.50
CA ALA A 74 0.26 -6.50 7.61
C ALA A 74 1.36 -7.46 7.14
N LEU A 75 2.36 -7.67 7.99
CA LEU A 75 3.38 -8.68 7.74
C LEU A 75 2.84 -10.08 7.99
N ILE A 76 3.29 -11.04 7.18
CA ILE A 76 3.01 -12.45 7.41
C ILE A 76 3.93 -12.93 8.53
N PRO A 77 3.41 -13.65 9.55
CA PRO A 77 4.23 -14.20 10.62
C PRO A 77 5.37 -15.05 10.04
N CYS A 78 6.59 -14.71 10.43
CA CYS A 78 7.76 -15.45 9.99
C CYS A 78 8.02 -16.61 10.96
N ASN A 79 7.95 -17.84 10.45
CA ASN A 79 8.05 -19.07 11.25
C ASN A 79 9.50 -19.49 11.59
N ALA A 80 10.53 -18.85 11.00
CA ALA A 80 11.92 -19.28 11.13
C ALA A 80 12.88 -18.11 11.50
N PRO A 81 13.53 -18.13 12.68
CA PRO A 81 14.32 -17.01 13.21
C PRO A 81 15.40 -16.44 12.29
N LYS A 82 15.99 -17.28 11.42
CA LYS A 82 17.05 -16.91 10.49
C LYS A 82 16.59 -16.05 9.30
N GLY A 83 15.28 -15.91 9.09
CA GLY A 83 14.69 -15.10 8.02
C GLY A 83 13.76 -13.98 8.50
N CYS A 84 13.64 -13.76 9.82
CA CYS A 84 12.67 -12.82 10.40
C CYS A 84 13.30 -11.47 10.78
N ASP A 85 14.19 -10.94 9.93
CA ASP A 85 14.93 -9.70 10.16
C ASP A 85 14.12 -8.48 9.72
N SER A 86 12.93 -8.31 10.33
CA SER A 86 11.99 -7.28 9.90
C SER A 86 12.17 -5.95 10.58
N TRP A 87 12.44 -4.92 9.80
CA TRP A 87 12.40 -3.51 10.20
C TRP A 87 11.05 -2.85 9.88
N TRP A 88 10.17 -3.56 9.18
CA TRP A 88 8.91 -3.05 8.68
C TRP A 88 7.83 -3.03 9.75
N TYR A 89 6.74 -2.33 9.44
CA TYR A 89 5.56 -2.28 10.27
C TYR A 89 4.91 -3.65 10.39
N GLU A 90 4.66 -4.15 11.61
CA GLU A 90 3.87 -5.38 11.78
C GLU A 90 2.49 -5.21 11.14
N GLN A 91 1.90 -4.03 11.35
CA GLN A 91 0.66 -3.56 10.76
C GLN A 91 0.82 -2.08 10.44
N SER A 92 0.33 -1.65 9.28
CA SER A 92 0.37 -0.24 8.87
C SER A 92 -0.88 0.17 8.10
N LEU A 93 -1.34 1.38 8.38
CA LEU A 93 -2.21 2.15 7.50
C LEU A 93 -1.32 2.85 6.46
N ARG A 94 -1.64 2.68 5.19
CA ARG A 94 -0.95 3.33 4.08
C ARG A 94 -1.93 4.22 3.32
N PHE A 95 -1.53 5.46 3.08
CA PHE A 95 -2.19 6.36 2.15
C PHE A 95 -1.24 6.71 1.01
N TYR A 96 -1.64 6.46 -0.23
CA TYR A 96 -0.92 6.85 -1.44
C TYR A 96 -1.72 7.91 -2.19
N THR A 97 -1.03 8.92 -2.71
CA THR A 97 -1.58 9.87 -3.67
C THR A 97 -0.57 10.16 -4.77
N GLY A 98 -0.98 10.06 -6.03
CA GLY A 98 -0.07 10.20 -7.16
C GLY A 98 -0.74 10.32 -8.51
N LEU A 99 0.02 10.75 -9.50
CA LEU A 99 -0.42 10.86 -10.88
C LEU A 99 0.02 9.65 -11.68
N GLU A 100 -0.91 9.09 -12.45
CA GLU A 100 -0.71 7.97 -13.38
C GLU A 100 -0.98 8.44 -14.80
N LYS A 101 -0.13 8.04 -15.74
CA LYS A 101 -0.31 8.24 -17.17
C LYS A 101 -0.50 6.89 -17.84
N ASN A 102 -1.63 6.75 -18.52
CA ASN A 102 -1.90 5.56 -19.32
C ASN A 102 -1.30 5.72 -20.73
N PHE A 103 -0.90 4.59 -21.32
CA PHE A 103 -0.45 4.51 -22.71
C PHE A 103 -0.66 3.09 -23.24
N THR A 104 -0.83 2.97 -24.55
CA THR A 104 -0.99 1.67 -25.22
C THR A 104 0.31 1.29 -25.90
N LEU A 105 0.87 0.13 -25.57
CA LEU A 105 2.09 -0.40 -26.19
C LEU A 105 1.87 -1.87 -26.55
N PHE A 106 2.18 -2.27 -27.79
CA PHE A 106 1.99 -3.64 -28.29
C PHE A 106 0.58 -4.22 -28.01
N ASN A 107 -0.47 -3.43 -28.24
CA ASN A 107 -1.86 -3.77 -27.92
C ASN A 107 -2.16 -4.03 -26.43
N GLN A 108 -1.22 -3.75 -25.52
CA GLN A 108 -1.43 -3.81 -24.07
C GLN A 108 -1.64 -2.41 -23.50
N ASN A 109 -2.50 -2.30 -22.49
CA ASN A 109 -2.71 -1.04 -21.77
C ASN A 109 -1.75 -1.01 -20.58
N LEU A 110 -0.81 -0.07 -20.60
CA LEU A 110 0.17 0.14 -19.55
C LEU A 110 -0.10 1.48 -18.87
N SER A 111 0.31 1.59 -17.61
CA SER A 111 0.28 2.85 -16.87
C SER A 111 1.59 3.06 -16.14
N PHE A 112 2.10 4.29 -16.15
CA PHE A 112 3.22 4.68 -15.30
C PHE A 112 2.75 5.76 -14.34
N GLY A 113 3.05 5.60 -13.06
CA GLY A 113 2.65 6.56 -12.03
C GLY A 113 3.79 6.94 -11.10
N ALA A 114 3.70 8.16 -10.59
CA ALA A 114 4.57 8.68 -9.56
C ALA A 114 3.74 9.42 -8.51
N GLY A 115 4.10 9.25 -7.24
CA GLY A 115 3.35 9.83 -6.14
C GLY A 115 4.10 9.76 -4.83
N VAL A 116 3.35 9.98 -3.76
CA VAL A 116 3.86 9.96 -2.39
C VAL A 116 3.01 9.02 -1.53
N ASN A 117 3.67 8.37 -0.59
CA ASN A 117 3.06 7.51 0.40
C ASN A 117 3.23 8.10 1.79
N PHE A 118 2.21 7.89 2.60
CA PHE A 118 2.19 8.16 4.02
C PHE A 118 1.91 6.84 4.74
N PHE A 119 2.67 6.55 5.78
CA PHE A 119 2.51 5.34 6.56
C PHE A 119 2.30 5.69 8.03
N TYR A 120 1.39 4.98 8.66
CA TYR A 120 1.21 4.98 10.11
C TYR A 120 1.11 3.54 10.58
N GLY A 121 2.00 3.13 11.49
CA GLY A 121 2.01 1.75 11.97
C GLY A 121 3.01 1.53 13.10
N SER A 122 3.22 0.27 13.46
CA SER A 122 4.15 -0.12 14.53
C SER A 122 5.52 -0.55 13.98
N GLN A 123 6.56 0.30 14.06
CA GLN A 123 7.93 -0.02 13.60
C GLN A 123 8.67 -0.84 14.67
N MET A 124 9.44 -1.86 14.27
CA MET A 124 10.21 -2.67 15.22
C MET A 124 11.34 -1.84 15.86
N THR A 125 11.39 -1.81 17.20
CA THR A 125 12.42 -1.09 17.96
C THR A 125 13.45 -1.99 18.60
N THR A 126 13.03 -3.17 19.07
CA THR A 126 13.93 -4.14 19.70
C THR A 126 13.67 -5.55 19.17
N ARG A 127 14.75 -6.32 19.04
CA ARG A 127 14.71 -7.75 18.76
C ARG A 127 15.61 -8.48 19.75
N ILE A 128 15.06 -9.48 20.43
CA ILE A 128 15.80 -10.35 21.35
C ILE A 128 15.68 -11.79 20.85
N ILE A 129 16.82 -12.42 20.57
CA ILE A 129 16.88 -13.83 20.19
C ILE A 129 17.33 -14.63 21.41
N VAL A 130 16.45 -15.46 21.94
CA VAL A 130 16.75 -16.36 23.06
C VAL A 130 16.98 -17.76 22.52
N ARG A 131 18.19 -18.29 22.70
CA ARG A 131 18.51 -19.68 22.39
C ARG A 131 18.52 -20.48 23.68
N ASN A 132 17.64 -21.47 23.78
CA ASN A 132 17.64 -22.40 24.88
C ASN A 132 18.04 -23.78 24.35
N THR A 133 19.16 -24.31 24.86
CA THR A 133 19.65 -25.63 24.51
C THR A 133 19.46 -26.53 25.71
N ASP A 134 18.53 -27.48 25.59
CA ASP A 134 18.45 -28.59 26.52
C ASP A 134 19.62 -29.53 26.23
N ARG A 135 20.62 -29.54 27.12
CA ARG A 135 21.82 -30.37 26.97
C ARG A 135 21.56 -31.85 27.20
N ILE A 136 20.44 -32.22 27.82
CA ILE A 136 20.09 -33.62 28.11
C ILE A 136 19.48 -34.27 26.87
N ASN A 137 18.57 -33.55 26.20
CA ASN A 137 17.88 -34.05 25.01
C ASN A 137 18.52 -33.59 23.69
N ASN A 138 19.58 -32.77 23.75
CA ASN A 138 20.22 -32.12 22.60
C ASN A 138 19.25 -31.34 21.71
N ILE A 139 18.17 -30.81 22.29
CA ILE A 139 17.16 -30.00 21.60
C ILE A 139 17.55 -28.54 21.78
N SER A 140 17.68 -27.82 20.67
CA SER A 140 17.86 -26.37 20.68
C SER A 140 16.57 -25.69 20.21
N THR A 141 16.02 -24.83 21.06
CA THR A 141 14.89 -23.97 20.71
C THR A 141 15.39 -22.53 20.58
N THR A 142 14.84 -21.81 19.60
CA THR A 142 15.14 -20.39 19.40
C THR A 142 13.83 -19.64 19.44
N SER A 143 13.69 -18.75 20.42
CA SER A 143 12.56 -17.82 20.53
C SER A 143 13.00 -16.43 20.08
N VAL A 144 12.12 -15.72 19.37
CA VAL A 144 12.37 -14.35 18.91
C VAL A 144 11.31 -13.44 19.54
N PHE A 145 11.75 -12.49 20.35
CA PHE A 145 10.90 -11.43 20.90
C PHE A 145 11.13 -10.16 20.08
N LYS A 146 10.03 -9.51 19.69
CA LYS A 146 10.04 -8.24 18.97
C LYS A 146 9.21 -7.23 19.74
N SER A 147 9.73 -6.02 19.91
CA SER A 147 8.97 -4.87 20.41
C SER A 147 8.75 -3.88 19.27
N TYR A 148 7.61 -3.20 19.31
CA TYR A 148 7.24 -2.23 18.30
C TYR A 148 6.81 -0.91 18.94
N GLU A 149 7.07 0.19 18.25
CA GLU A 149 6.60 1.53 18.62
C GLU A 149 5.80 2.15 17.48
N PRO A 150 4.75 2.93 17.78
CA PRO A 150 3.98 3.61 16.75
C PRO A 150 4.82 4.70 16.09
N VAL A 151 4.94 4.64 14.77
CA VAL A 151 5.69 5.60 13.97
C VAL A 151 4.80 6.11 12.83
N PHE A 152 4.88 7.42 12.60
CA PHE A 152 4.35 8.05 11.41
C PHE A 152 5.50 8.38 10.45
N SER A 153 5.41 7.91 9.21
CA SER A 153 6.34 8.23 8.14
C SER A 153 5.68 9.15 7.11
N TYR A 154 6.19 10.37 7.00
CA TYR A 154 5.72 11.38 6.06
C TYR A 154 6.48 11.29 4.74
N PHE A 155 5.81 11.55 3.61
CA PHE A 155 6.41 11.85 2.29
C PHE A 155 7.42 10.83 1.74
N GLN A 156 6.98 9.59 1.53
CA GLN A 156 7.82 8.57 0.88
C GLN A 156 7.55 8.52 -0.62
N PRO A 157 8.53 8.84 -1.49
CA PRO A 157 8.32 8.81 -2.93
C PRO A 157 8.04 7.39 -3.41
N GLY A 158 7.07 7.26 -4.30
CA GLY A 158 6.66 5.99 -4.89
C GLY A 158 6.50 6.08 -6.39
N ALA A 159 6.92 5.03 -7.09
CA ALA A 159 6.69 4.83 -8.51
C ALA A 159 5.87 3.55 -8.71
N ARG A 160 4.99 3.55 -9.73
CA ARG A 160 4.14 2.41 -10.03
C ARG A 160 4.12 2.15 -11.53
N ILE A 161 4.24 0.89 -11.90
CA ILE A 161 4.03 0.42 -13.27
C ILE A 161 2.82 -0.49 -13.22
N GLY A 162 1.78 -0.12 -13.97
CA GLY A 162 0.54 -0.86 -14.07
C GLY A 162 0.39 -1.52 -15.43
N TYR A 163 -0.27 -2.67 -15.41
CA TYR A 163 -0.69 -3.44 -16.55
C TYR A 163 -2.18 -3.70 -16.43
N GLN A 164 -2.90 -3.43 -17.52
CA GLN A 164 -4.32 -3.71 -17.64
C GLN A 164 -4.52 -4.69 -18.79
N ASN A 165 -5.00 -5.89 -18.44
CA ASN A 165 -5.33 -6.90 -19.43
C ASN A 165 -6.65 -6.53 -20.13
N LYS A 166 -6.64 -6.51 -21.46
CA LYS A 166 -7.83 -6.23 -22.27
C LYS A 166 -8.85 -7.38 -22.27
N GLU A 167 -8.43 -8.61 -22.03
CA GLU A 167 -9.30 -9.80 -22.03
C GLU A 167 -10.22 -9.88 -20.81
N PHE A 168 -9.76 -9.37 -19.66
CA PHE A 168 -10.53 -9.40 -18.40
C PHE A 168 -11.53 -8.23 -18.27
N ASN A 169 -11.79 -7.50 -19.36
CA ASN A 169 -12.51 -6.22 -19.37
C ASN A 169 -11.88 -5.20 -18.40
N ASP A 170 -12.31 -3.93 -18.46
CA ASP A 170 -11.71 -2.83 -17.67
C ASP A 170 -11.81 -2.96 -16.13
N GLN A 171 -12.13 -4.14 -15.60
CA GLN A 171 -12.41 -4.40 -14.20
C GLN A 171 -11.16 -4.72 -13.39
N VAL A 172 -10.16 -5.39 -13.97
CA VAL A 172 -8.96 -5.84 -13.24
C VAL A 172 -7.71 -5.13 -13.74
N GLN A 173 -6.93 -4.56 -12.81
CA GLN A 173 -5.63 -3.95 -13.10
C GLN A 173 -4.57 -4.51 -12.16
N PHE A 174 -3.37 -4.76 -12.67
CA PHE A 174 -2.23 -5.21 -11.88
C PHE A 174 -1.18 -4.11 -11.83
N TYR A 175 -0.55 -3.91 -10.68
CA TYR A 175 0.48 -2.91 -10.49
C TYR A 175 1.68 -3.51 -9.78
N LEU A 176 2.87 -3.20 -10.30
CA LEU A 176 4.13 -3.29 -9.58
C LEU A 176 4.48 -1.90 -9.05
N GLY A 177 4.47 -1.74 -7.73
CA GLY A 177 4.86 -0.52 -7.05
C GLY A 177 6.23 -0.64 -6.41
N TYR A 178 6.98 0.46 -6.41
CA TYR A 178 8.24 0.60 -5.73
C TYR A 178 8.23 1.90 -4.92
N ASP A 179 8.38 1.78 -3.61
CA ASP A 179 8.41 2.90 -2.68
C ASP A 179 9.75 2.95 -1.96
N TRP A 180 10.34 4.14 -1.88
CA TRP A 180 11.59 4.36 -1.14
C TRP A 180 11.27 4.86 0.26
N ILE A 181 11.74 4.13 1.27
CA ILE A 181 11.38 4.36 2.67
C ILE A 181 12.62 4.38 3.55
N TRP A 182 13.09 5.57 3.92
CA TRP A 182 14.18 5.77 4.90
C TRP A 182 15.41 4.86 4.64
N ASN A 183 15.96 4.92 3.42
CA ASN A 183 17.06 4.06 2.92
C ASN A 183 16.71 2.60 2.64
N ASN A 184 15.43 2.23 2.64
CA ASN A 184 14.96 0.88 2.34
C ASN A 184 13.98 0.87 1.18
N HIS A 185 13.68 -0.32 0.66
CA HIS A 185 12.85 -0.48 -0.52
C HIS A 185 11.65 -1.35 -0.21
N LEU A 186 10.47 -0.83 -0.52
CA LEU A 186 9.21 -1.56 -0.49
C LEU A 186 8.80 -1.84 -1.92
N THR A 187 8.76 -3.12 -2.29
CA THR A 187 8.17 -3.54 -3.57
C THR A 187 6.79 -4.11 -3.30
N THR A 188 5.79 -3.70 -4.08
CA THR A 188 4.41 -4.16 -3.94
C THR A 188 3.89 -4.70 -5.26
N LEU A 189 3.20 -5.84 -5.20
CA LEU A 189 2.38 -6.35 -6.28
C LEU A 189 0.92 -6.16 -5.87
N SER A 190 0.19 -5.32 -6.58
CA SER A 190 -1.19 -4.95 -6.25
C SER A 190 -2.14 -5.37 -7.36
N MET A 191 -3.30 -5.88 -6.98
CA MET A 191 -4.42 -6.16 -7.88
C MET A 191 -5.58 -5.24 -7.51
N TYR A 192 -6.13 -4.55 -8.50
CA TYR A 192 -7.26 -3.63 -8.38
C TYR A 192 -8.45 -4.25 -9.09
N TYR A 193 -9.59 -4.25 -8.41
CA TYR A 193 -10.89 -4.64 -8.92
C TYR A 193 -11.83 -3.43 -8.88
N ARG A 194 -12.34 -3.00 -10.04
CA ARG A 194 -13.24 -1.86 -10.16
C ARG A 194 -14.61 -2.20 -9.54
N ILE A 195 -15.05 -1.40 -8.56
CA ILE A 195 -16.29 -1.67 -7.81
C ILE A 195 -17.54 -1.14 -8.52
N ARG A 196 -17.47 -0.03 -9.29
CA ARG A 196 -18.55 0.50 -10.17
C ARG A 196 -18.13 1.80 -10.89
N ASN A 197 -18.89 2.18 -11.94
CA ASN A 197 -18.87 3.49 -12.62
C ASN A 197 -19.72 4.51 -11.87
#